data_AF-A0A928QB73-F1
#
_entry.id   AF-A0A928QB73-F1
#
_cell.length_a   1.000
_cell.length_b   1.000
_cell.length_c   1.000
_cell.angle_alpha   90.00
_cell.angle_beta   90.00
_cell.angle_gamma   90.00
#
_symmetry.space_group_name_H-M   'P 1'
#
loop_
_entity.id
_entity.type
_entity.pdbx_description
1 polymer ?
#
loop_
_entity_poly.entity_id
_entity_poly.type
_entity_poly.pdbx_seq_one_letter_code
_entity_poly.pdbx_strand_id
1 'polypeptide(L)'
;MKKGLLFLISIMLLLCSCTLNENKDRVYDPHNTDSSTYQINRQDTITMAEDIITYLDARDKDSIKALFAPQIANDYDLDSQIEKVFEIYDGTSISYEIGTCGEGGKHIKDGKFLYLRFDCQIKNMQTDNDKIFRISIIRCLVDDNNPDNIGLNKIFLCRADGTNIAPIGEVSEDEFFQWEY
;
A
#
# COMPACT_ATOMS: atom_id res chain seq x y z
N MET A 1 -38.92 -12.75 44.83
CA MET A 1 -38.50 -13.97 44.10
C MET A 1 -38.63 -13.64 42.61
N LYS A 2 -37.65 -12.98 41.96
CA LYS A 2 -36.46 -13.53 41.28
C LYS A 2 -36.71 -14.85 40.55
N LYS A 3 -36.34 -14.87 39.26
CA LYS A 3 -36.24 -15.98 38.28
C LYS A 3 -37.45 -16.10 37.34
N GLY A 4 -37.39 -15.38 36.22
CA GLY A 4 -38.32 -15.63 35.12
C GLY A 4 -38.34 -14.60 34.01
N LEU A 5 -37.18 -14.11 33.54
CA LEU A 5 -37.15 -13.44 32.21
C LEU A 5 -35.77 -13.34 31.53
N LEU A 6 -34.69 -13.86 32.11
CA LEU A 6 -33.33 -13.62 31.58
C LEU A 6 -32.77 -14.76 30.71
N PHE A 7 -33.56 -15.76 30.31
CA PHE A 7 -33.01 -16.98 29.70
C PHE A 7 -33.16 -17.11 28.17
N LEU A 8 -33.69 -16.11 27.46
CA LEU A 8 -33.94 -16.21 26.01
C LEU A 8 -33.11 -15.28 25.11
N ILE A 9 -32.27 -14.39 25.67
CA ILE A 9 -31.43 -13.49 24.86
C ILE A 9 -29.97 -13.99 24.75
N SER A 10 -29.58 -15.00 25.54
CA SER A 10 -28.18 -15.48 25.58
C SER A 10 -27.78 -16.46 24.48
N ILE A 11 -28.69 -16.87 23.58
CA ILE A 11 -28.40 -17.93 22.58
C ILE A 11 -28.15 -17.35 21.17
N MET A 12 -28.45 -16.08 20.90
CA MET A 12 -28.25 -15.48 19.56
C MET A 12 -26.86 -14.85 19.31
N LEU A 13 -25.97 -14.77 20.30
CA LEU A 13 -24.62 -14.20 20.12
C LEU A 13 -23.51 -15.23 19.85
N LEU A 14 -23.86 -16.49 19.57
CA LEU A 14 -22.89 -17.59 19.41
C LEU A 14 -22.92 -18.29 18.04
N LEU A 15 -23.51 -17.69 17.00
CA LEU A 15 -23.53 -18.25 15.64
C LEU A 15 -22.83 -17.40 14.56
N CYS A 16 -22.02 -16.41 14.95
CA CYS A 16 -21.11 -15.73 14.01
C CYS A 16 -19.64 -16.15 14.17
N SER A 17 -19.40 -17.40 14.57
CA SER A 17 -18.06 -17.97 14.55
C SER A 17 -18.11 -19.35 13.92
N CYS A 18 -17.26 -19.53 12.91
CA CYS A 18 -17.06 -20.71 12.07
C CYS A 18 -17.89 -20.75 10.77
N THR A 19 -17.69 -19.78 9.87
CA THR A 19 -17.26 -20.21 8.54
C THR A 19 -15.84 -20.75 8.70
N LEU A 20 -15.72 -22.08 8.80
CA LEU A 20 -14.47 -22.77 8.53
C LEU A 20 -14.04 -22.37 7.12
N ASN A 21 -13.10 -21.42 7.03
CA ASN A 21 -12.39 -21.18 5.79
C ASN A 21 -11.49 -22.41 5.57
N GLU A 22 -11.94 -23.31 4.71
CA GLU A 22 -11.20 -24.47 4.22
C GLU A 22 -9.99 -24.01 3.40
N ASN A 23 -8.94 -23.43 4.01
CA ASN A 23 -7.68 -23.11 3.30
C ASN A 23 -6.49 -22.88 4.25
N LYS A 24 -6.41 -23.57 5.39
CA LYS A 24 -5.25 -23.42 6.29
C LYS A 24 -3.95 -24.09 5.78
N ASP A 25 -4.00 -24.82 4.67
CA ASP A 25 -2.85 -25.55 4.11
C ASP A 25 -2.27 -24.93 2.84
N ARG A 26 -2.84 -23.84 2.30
CA ARG A 26 -2.22 -23.14 1.17
C ARG A 26 -1.10 -22.25 1.68
N VAL A 27 0.14 -22.70 1.48
CA VAL A 27 1.33 -21.84 1.59
C VAL A 27 1.14 -20.67 0.62
N TYR A 28 1.24 -19.45 1.12
CA TYR A 28 1.20 -18.25 0.29
C TYR A 28 2.34 -18.31 -0.75
N ASP A 29 1.98 -18.13 -2.01
CA ASP A 29 2.92 -18.05 -3.12
C ASP A 29 2.48 -16.88 -4.02
N PRO A 30 3.28 -15.81 -4.15
CA PRO A 30 2.90 -14.64 -4.96
C PRO A 30 2.77 -14.96 -6.45
N HIS A 31 3.26 -16.11 -6.93
CA HIS A 31 3.09 -16.55 -8.33
C HIS A 31 1.70 -17.12 -8.59
N ASN A 32 0.91 -17.44 -7.56
CA ASN A 32 -0.44 -17.96 -7.73
C ASN A 32 -1.41 -16.88 -8.23
N THR A 33 -2.26 -17.23 -9.19
CA THR A 33 -3.26 -16.32 -9.76
C THR A 33 -4.63 -16.45 -9.10
N ASP A 34 -4.72 -17.10 -7.94
CA ASP A 34 -5.99 -17.32 -7.24
C ASP A 34 -6.47 -16.09 -6.47
N SER A 35 -7.78 -16.04 -6.21
CA SER A 35 -8.40 -14.89 -5.53
C SER A 35 -7.82 -14.65 -4.14
N SER A 36 -7.50 -15.72 -3.40
CA SER A 36 -6.89 -15.59 -2.06
C SER A 36 -5.54 -14.87 -2.11
N THR A 37 -4.66 -15.25 -3.04
CA THR A 37 -3.34 -14.65 -3.24
C THR A 37 -3.49 -13.18 -3.63
N TYR A 38 -4.43 -12.88 -4.54
CA TYR A 38 -4.73 -11.49 -4.91
C TYR A 38 -5.18 -10.65 -3.71
N GLN A 39 -6.08 -11.16 -2.85
CA GLN A 39 -6.56 -10.42 -1.68
C GLN A 39 -5.45 -10.20 -0.65
N ILE A 40 -4.58 -11.19 -0.44
CA ILE A 40 -3.40 -11.06 0.43
C ILE A 40 -2.47 -9.96 -0.11
N ASN A 41 -2.09 -10.04 -1.39
CA ASN A 41 -1.24 -9.03 -2.05
C ASN A 41 -1.84 -7.63 -1.94
N ARG A 42 -3.16 -7.51 -2.12
CA ARG A 42 -3.88 -6.25 -1.99
C ARG A 42 -3.79 -5.72 -0.56
N GLN A 43 -4.06 -6.56 0.43
CA GLN A 43 -4.05 -6.15 1.82
C GLN A 43 -2.64 -5.76 2.29
N ASP A 44 -1.62 -6.52 1.89
CA ASP A 44 -0.22 -6.23 2.20
C ASP A 44 0.25 -4.92 1.53
N THR A 45 -0.29 -4.60 0.35
CA THR A 45 -0.03 -3.31 -0.32
C THR A 45 -0.71 -2.15 0.42
N ILE A 46 -1.92 -2.35 0.94
CA ILE A 46 -2.61 -1.34 1.76
C ILE A 46 -1.83 -1.10 3.05
N THR A 47 -1.42 -2.16 3.74
CA THR A 47 -0.63 -2.04 4.97
C THR A 47 0.69 -1.31 4.72
N MET A 48 1.41 -1.62 3.63
CA MET A 48 2.60 -0.87 3.25
C MET A 48 2.30 0.63 3.00
N ALA A 49 1.15 0.96 2.40
CA ALA A 49 0.75 2.35 2.19
C ALA A 49 0.50 3.08 3.52
N GLU A 50 -0.12 2.41 4.49
CA GLU A 50 -0.35 2.94 5.84
C GLU A 50 0.96 3.09 6.64
N ASP A 51 1.88 2.15 6.50
CA ASP A 51 3.22 2.23 7.07
C ASP A 51 3.98 3.45 6.52
N ILE A 52 3.87 3.73 5.21
CA ILE A 52 4.48 4.92 4.60
C ILE A 52 3.92 6.21 5.24
N ILE A 53 2.61 6.30 5.47
CA ILE A 53 2.03 7.46 6.17
C ILE A 53 2.63 7.58 7.58
N THR A 54 2.69 6.48 8.31
CA THR A 54 3.27 6.43 9.67
C THR A 54 4.73 6.89 9.68
N TYR A 55 5.52 6.47 8.70
CA TYR A 55 6.93 6.87 8.59
C TYR A 55 7.10 8.32 8.13
N LEU A 56 6.21 8.84 7.27
CA LEU A 56 6.19 10.25 6.91
C LEU A 56 5.88 11.13 8.13
N ASP A 57 4.86 10.76 8.91
CA ASP A 57 4.48 11.42 10.16
C ASP A 57 5.63 11.44 11.18
N ALA A 58 6.33 10.32 11.32
CA ALA A 58 7.49 10.18 12.20
C ALA A 58 8.79 10.80 11.66
N ARG A 59 8.79 11.26 10.39
CA ARG A 59 10.01 11.61 9.63
C ARG A 59 11.07 10.50 9.65
N ASP A 60 10.65 9.25 9.61
CA ASP A 60 11.50 8.07 9.67
C ASP A 60 12.04 7.71 8.27
N LYS A 61 13.15 8.37 7.90
CA LYS A 61 13.82 8.16 6.61
C LYS A 61 14.26 6.72 6.40
N ASP A 62 14.82 6.08 7.43
CA ASP A 62 15.41 4.75 7.29
C ASP A 62 14.33 3.69 7.05
N SER A 63 13.19 3.81 7.75
CA SER A 63 12.05 2.91 7.52
C SER A 63 11.43 3.09 6.13
N ILE A 64 11.34 4.32 5.61
CA ILE A 64 10.89 4.54 4.22
C ILE A 64 11.85 3.87 3.23
N LYS A 65 13.16 4.08 3.39
CA LYS A 65 14.18 3.48 2.50
C LYS A 65 14.15 1.96 2.52
N ALA A 66 13.92 1.36 3.68
CA ALA A 66 13.89 -0.09 3.84
C ALA A 66 12.76 -0.79 3.08
N LEU A 67 11.72 -0.05 2.65
CA LEU A 67 10.63 -0.61 1.84
C LEU A 67 11.01 -0.79 0.36
N PHE A 68 12.01 -0.06 -0.12
CA PHE A 68 12.36 -0.02 -1.54
C PHE A 68 13.00 -1.33 -2.01
N ALA A 69 12.68 -1.70 -3.25
CA ALA A 69 13.32 -2.80 -3.94
C ALA A 69 14.84 -2.57 -4.00
N PRO A 70 15.68 -3.62 -3.84
CA PRO A 70 17.13 -3.48 -3.86
C PRO A 70 17.67 -2.72 -5.08
N GLN A 71 17.12 -3.00 -6.27
CA GLN A 71 17.52 -2.28 -7.47
C GLN A 71 17.25 -0.78 -7.34
N ILE A 72 16.08 -0.39 -6.86
CA ILE A 72 15.69 1.02 -6.74
C ILE A 72 16.54 1.74 -5.68
N ALA A 73 16.88 1.05 -4.59
CA ALA A 73 17.79 1.57 -3.58
C ALA A 73 19.23 1.78 -4.12
N ASN A 74 19.64 1.02 -5.15
CA ASN A 74 20.94 1.16 -5.78
C ASN A 74 20.95 2.21 -6.90
N ASP A 75 19.86 2.32 -7.66
CA ASP A 75 19.78 3.12 -8.88
C ASP A 75 19.41 4.59 -8.61
N TYR A 76 18.81 4.90 -7.45
CA TYR A 76 18.29 6.24 -7.14
C TYR A 76 18.80 6.80 -5.82
N ASP A 77 18.97 8.13 -5.77
CA ASP A 77 19.29 8.85 -4.54
C ASP A 77 18.03 9.02 -3.67
N LEU A 78 17.69 7.95 -2.96
CA LEU A 78 16.53 7.93 -2.07
C LEU A 78 16.66 8.92 -0.92
N ASP A 79 17.87 9.19 -0.43
CA ASP A 79 18.09 10.12 0.68
C ASP A 79 17.63 11.53 0.31
N SER A 80 18.13 12.06 -0.82
CA SER A 80 17.75 13.38 -1.30
C SER A 80 16.27 13.48 -1.67
N GLN A 81 15.71 12.42 -2.26
CA GLN A 81 14.29 12.38 -2.63
C GLN A 81 13.36 12.37 -1.40
N ILE A 82 13.70 11.60 -0.36
CA ILE A 82 12.93 11.58 0.90
C ILE A 82 13.02 12.92 1.61
N GLU A 83 14.22 13.52 1.67
CA GLU A 83 14.39 14.86 2.24
C GLU A 83 13.50 15.89 1.51
N LYS A 84 13.40 15.78 0.18
CA LYS A 84 12.49 16.64 -0.59
C LYS A 84 11.01 16.44 -0.23
N VAL A 85 10.60 15.19 -0.04
CA VAL A 85 9.24 14.87 0.43
C VAL A 85 9.01 15.45 1.82
N PHE A 86 9.97 15.36 2.75
CA PHE A 86 9.83 15.93 4.10
C PHE A 86 9.77 17.47 4.14
N GLU A 87 10.35 18.17 3.16
CA GLU A 87 10.18 19.62 3.01
C GLU A 87 8.76 20.00 2.59
N ILE A 88 8.12 19.17 1.76
CA ILE A 88 6.78 19.42 1.20
C ILE A 88 5.68 18.94 2.15
N TYR A 89 5.92 17.80 2.83
CA TYR A 89 5.01 17.19 3.77
C TYR A 89 4.99 17.97 5.09
N ASP A 90 3.91 18.73 5.26
CA ASP A 90 3.75 19.72 6.34
C ASP A 90 2.63 19.28 7.29
N GLY A 91 3.06 18.92 8.51
CA GLY A 91 2.19 18.42 9.57
C GLY A 91 2.22 16.91 9.73
N THR A 92 1.29 16.40 10.53
CA THR A 92 1.03 14.97 10.78
C THR A 92 -0.34 14.61 10.22
N SER A 93 -0.51 13.42 9.67
CA SER A 93 -1.80 12.93 9.17
C SER A 93 -2.87 12.87 10.27
N ILE A 94 -4.07 13.38 9.96
CA ILE A 94 -5.27 13.30 10.81
C ILE A 94 -6.28 12.31 10.22
N SER A 95 -6.41 12.32 8.90
CA SER A 95 -7.36 11.48 8.17
C SER A 95 -6.87 11.25 6.75
N TYR A 96 -7.29 10.14 6.16
CA TYR A 96 -7.02 9.80 4.77
C TYR A 96 -8.01 8.72 4.30
N GLU A 97 -8.08 8.53 2.98
CA GLU A 97 -8.87 7.48 2.36
C GLU A 97 -7.95 6.59 1.52
N ILE A 98 -8.02 5.27 1.74
CA ILE A 98 -7.42 4.31 0.81
C ILE A 98 -8.32 4.25 -0.43
N GLY A 99 -7.77 4.72 -1.55
CA GLY A 99 -8.42 4.72 -2.85
C GLY A 99 -8.26 3.40 -3.58
N THR A 100 -8.05 3.48 -4.90
CA THR A 100 -7.80 2.30 -5.72
C THR A 100 -6.51 1.63 -5.28
N CYS A 101 -6.60 0.34 -4.97
CA CYS A 101 -5.45 -0.52 -4.66
C CYS A 101 -5.64 -1.87 -5.33
N GLY A 102 -4.72 -2.26 -6.20
CA GLY A 102 -4.80 -3.53 -6.94
C GLY A 102 -3.75 -3.66 -8.04
N GLU A 103 -3.98 -4.60 -8.95
CA GLU A 103 -3.08 -4.90 -10.07
C GLU A 103 -2.92 -3.68 -11.00
N GLY A 104 -1.69 -3.18 -11.10
CA GLY A 104 -1.28 -2.14 -12.05
C GLY A 104 -0.52 -2.68 -13.26
N GLY A 105 -0.15 -3.96 -13.26
CA GLY A 105 0.51 -4.63 -14.38
C GLY A 105 0.80 -6.10 -14.08
N LYS A 106 0.73 -6.95 -15.11
CA LYS A 106 1.01 -8.39 -14.96
C LYS A 106 1.56 -9.03 -16.22
N HIS A 107 2.28 -10.13 -16.03
CA HIS A 107 2.57 -11.12 -17.06
C HIS A 107 2.28 -12.51 -16.49
N ILE A 108 1.45 -13.29 -17.19
CA ILE A 108 1.06 -14.65 -16.77
C ILE A 108 1.51 -15.65 -17.83
N LYS A 109 2.09 -16.76 -17.37
CA LYS A 109 2.40 -17.93 -18.20
C LYS A 109 2.08 -19.20 -17.42
N ASP A 110 1.46 -20.17 -18.08
CA ASP A 110 1.12 -21.48 -17.50
C ASP A 110 0.32 -21.38 -16.18
N GLY A 111 -0.56 -20.36 -16.07
CA GLY A 111 -1.38 -20.12 -14.89
C GLY A 111 -0.64 -19.52 -13.69
N LYS A 112 0.57 -18.99 -13.88
CA LYS A 112 1.38 -18.33 -12.85
C LYS A 112 1.78 -16.93 -13.26
N PHE A 113 1.85 -16.02 -12.30
CA PHE A 113 2.50 -14.73 -12.50
C PHE A 113 4.00 -14.94 -12.71
N LEU A 114 4.54 -14.38 -13.78
CA LEU A 114 5.99 -14.17 -13.97
C LEU A 114 6.38 -12.71 -13.68
N TYR A 115 5.39 -11.82 -13.73
CA TYR A 115 5.50 -10.44 -13.30
C TYR A 115 4.16 -10.01 -12.69
N LEU A 116 4.20 -9.30 -11.58
CA LEU A 116 3.03 -8.72 -10.92
C LEU A 116 3.40 -7.42 -10.23
N ARG A 117 2.67 -6.36 -10.56
CA ARG A 117 2.80 -5.03 -9.97
C ARG A 117 1.48 -4.59 -9.38
N PHE A 118 1.53 -4.01 -8.18
CA PHE A 118 0.38 -3.40 -7.52
C PHE A 118 0.60 -1.90 -7.37
N ASP A 119 -0.49 -1.16 -7.60
CA ASP A 119 -0.55 0.29 -7.47
C ASP A 119 -1.61 0.61 -6.41
N CYS A 120 -1.30 1.54 -5.50
CA CYS A 120 -2.21 1.96 -4.43
C CYS A 120 -2.23 3.48 -4.30
N GLN A 121 -3.43 4.03 -4.14
CA GLN A 121 -3.65 5.47 -3.97
C GLN A 121 -4.15 5.77 -2.55
N ILE A 122 -3.58 6.80 -1.94
CA ILE A 122 -4.11 7.45 -0.73
C ILE A 122 -4.65 8.82 -1.15
N LYS A 123 -5.90 9.08 -0.83
CA LYS A 123 -6.64 10.29 -1.22
C LYS A 123 -7.04 11.10 0.00
N ASN A 124 -7.29 12.39 -0.23
CA ASN A 124 -7.85 13.30 0.76
C ASN A 124 -7.09 13.27 2.10
N MET A 125 -5.77 13.07 2.07
CA MET A 125 -4.97 12.97 3.27
C MET A 125 -4.79 14.35 3.88
N GLN A 126 -5.49 14.61 4.98
CA GLN A 126 -5.46 15.88 5.69
C GLN A 126 -4.41 15.84 6.80
N THR A 127 -3.62 16.91 6.91
CA THR A 127 -2.70 17.11 8.04
C THR A 127 -3.25 18.10 9.07
N ASP A 128 -2.65 18.11 10.25
CA ASP A 128 -2.90 19.08 11.33
C ASP A 128 -2.56 20.54 10.99
N ASN A 129 -1.87 20.78 9.88
CA ASN A 129 -1.58 22.11 9.33
C ASN A 129 -2.50 22.51 8.16
N ASP A 130 -3.69 21.89 8.08
CA ASP A 130 -4.71 22.14 7.07
C ASP A 130 -4.22 21.93 5.62
N LYS A 131 -3.23 21.05 5.42
CA LYS A 131 -2.77 20.65 4.09
C LYS A 131 -3.48 19.37 3.67
N ILE A 132 -3.76 19.26 2.38
CA ILE A 132 -4.34 18.06 1.78
C ILE A 132 -3.37 17.52 0.75
N PHE A 133 -3.05 16.24 0.86
CA PHE A 133 -2.16 15.52 -0.03
C PHE A 133 -2.86 14.32 -0.68
N ARG A 134 -2.24 13.85 -1.76
CA ARG A 134 -2.46 12.56 -2.38
C ARG A 134 -1.13 11.82 -2.42
N ILE A 135 -1.16 10.54 -2.08
CA ILE A 135 0.01 9.66 -2.23
C ILE A 135 -0.35 8.58 -3.23
N SER A 136 0.62 8.18 -4.04
CA SER A 136 0.53 6.94 -4.79
C SER A 136 1.79 6.13 -4.65
N ILE A 137 1.60 4.82 -4.53
CA ILE A 137 2.70 3.88 -4.40
C ILE A 137 2.59 2.84 -5.50
N ILE A 138 3.74 2.43 -6.01
CA ILE A 138 3.88 1.35 -6.98
C ILE A 138 4.89 0.37 -6.41
N ARG A 139 4.50 -0.90 -6.34
CA ARG A 139 5.38 -1.98 -5.87
C ARG A 139 5.32 -3.18 -6.80
N CYS A 140 6.46 -3.85 -6.92
CA CYS A 140 6.57 -5.13 -7.58
C CYS A 140 6.45 -6.26 -6.55
N LEU A 141 5.62 -7.26 -6.86
CA LEU A 141 5.38 -8.45 -6.04
C LEU A 141 6.07 -9.69 -6.63
N VAL A 142 6.18 -9.75 -7.96
CA VAL A 142 6.80 -10.84 -8.72
C VAL A 142 7.54 -10.24 -9.89
N ASP A 143 8.78 -10.65 -10.12
CA ASP A 143 9.56 -10.39 -11.32
C ASP A 143 10.61 -11.50 -11.51
N ASP A 144 10.25 -12.53 -12.28
CA ASP A 144 11.12 -13.69 -12.52
C ASP A 144 12.38 -13.32 -13.33
N ASN A 145 12.31 -12.24 -14.11
CA ASN A 145 13.45 -11.79 -14.90
C ASN A 145 14.41 -10.96 -14.05
N ASN A 146 13.92 -10.29 -13.01
CA ASN A 146 14.71 -9.44 -12.16
C ASN A 146 14.21 -9.43 -10.68
N PRO A 147 14.65 -10.38 -9.86
CA PRO A 147 14.21 -10.48 -8.46
C PRO A 147 14.58 -9.27 -7.60
N ASP A 148 15.61 -8.50 -7.95
CA ASP A 148 16.03 -7.29 -7.24
C ASP A 148 15.04 -6.12 -7.44
N ASN A 149 14.06 -6.29 -8.35
CA ASN A 149 12.96 -5.37 -8.56
C ASN A 149 11.80 -5.57 -7.56
N ILE A 150 11.77 -6.68 -6.82
CA ILE A 150 10.71 -7.00 -5.86
C ILE A 150 10.82 -6.07 -4.63
N GLY A 151 9.73 -5.36 -4.34
CA GLY A 151 9.68 -4.34 -3.29
C GLY A 151 8.95 -3.08 -3.75
N LEU A 152 9.07 -2.00 -2.99
CA LEU A 152 8.52 -0.71 -3.38
C LEU A 152 9.38 -0.09 -4.49
N ASN A 153 8.75 0.39 -5.55
CA ASN A 153 9.42 1.01 -6.69
C ASN A 153 9.34 2.52 -6.67
N LYS A 154 8.19 3.05 -6.27
CA LYS A 154 7.89 4.48 -6.34
C LYS A 154 6.92 4.89 -5.24
N ILE A 155 7.20 6.04 -4.64
CA ILE A 155 6.24 6.86 -3.89
C ILE A 155 6.09 8.16 -4.64
N PHE A 156 4.86 8.64 -4.78
CA PHE A 156 4.56 9.95 -5.36
C PHE A 156 3.70 10.74 -4.39
N LEU A 157 4.25 11.83 -3.84
CA LEU A 157 3.52 12.79 -3.02
C LEU A 157 3.12 13.98 -3.89
N CYS A 158 1.84 14.37 -3.84
CA CYS A 158 1.34 15.56 -4.51
C CYS A 158 0.38 16.31 -3.59
N ARG A 159 0.43 17.65 -3.56
CA ARG A 159 -0.60 18.43 -2.88
C ARG A 159 -1.91 18.35 -3.66
N ALA A 160 -3.03 18.47 -2.95
CA ALA A 160 -4.35 18.33 -3.57
C ALA A 160 -4.63 19.36 -4.67
N ASP A 161 -3.95 20.51 -4.63
CA ASP A 161 -3.99 21.59 -5.63
C ASP A 161 -3.11 21.32 -6.88
N GLY A 162 -2.44 20.16 -6.95
CA GLY A 162 -1.56 19.78 -8.06
C GLY A 162 -0.16 20.37 -7.97
N THR A 163 0.15 21.16 -6.94
CA THR A 163 1.47 21.76 -6.75
C THR A 163 2.40 20.84 -5.95
N ASN A 164 3.70 21.12 -6.02
CA ASN A 164 4.74 20.48 -5.20
C ASN A 164 4.70 18.94 -5.27
N ILE A 165 4.93 18.45 -6.47
CA ILE A 165 5.06 17.02 -6.73
C ILE A 165 6.47 16.56 -6.35
N ALA A 166 6.55 15.48 -5.56
CA ALA A 166 7.82 14.87 -5.19
C ALA A 166 7.76 13.34 -5.28
N PRO A 167 8.54 12.74 -6.21
CA PRO A 167 8.72 11.31 -6.27
C PRO A 167 9.86 10.83 -5.34
N ILE A 168 9.75 9.60 -4.87
CA ILE A 168 10.83 8.81 -4.27
C ILE A 168 10.92 7.48 -5.05
N GLY A 169 12.12 7.04 -5.39
CA GLY A 169 12.40 5.88 -6.22
C GLY A 169 12.52 6.25 -7.70
N GLU A 170 11.96 5.39 -8.55
CA GLU A 170 11.99 5.57 -10.01
C GLU A 170 11.43 6.93 -10.41
N VAL A 171 12.06 7.61 -11.37
CA VAL A 171 11.56 8.88 -11.93
C VAL A 171 11.55 8.77 -13.44
N SER A 172 10.36 8.80 -14.03
CA SER A 172 10.16 8.87 -15.48
C SER A 172 9.43 10.18 -15.78
N GLU A 173 9.95 10.95 -16.74
CA GLU A 173 9.37 12.27 -17.10
C GLU A 173 7.93 12.14 -17.64
N ASP A 174 7.56 10.98 -18.19
CA ASP A 174 6.25 10.71 -18.79
C ASP A 174 5.12 10.45 -17.78
N GLU A 175 5.44 10.16 -16.52
CA GLU A 175 4.44 9.75 -15.50
C GLU A 175 3.86 10.90 -14.66
N PHE A 176 4.43 12.11 -14.76
CA PHE A 176 3.87 13.29 -14.09
C PHE A 176 2.48 13.67 -14.63
N PHE A 177 2.11 13.23 -15.83
CA PHE A 177 0.91 13.64 -16.55
C PHE A 177 -0.35 12.78 -16.30
N GLN A 178 -0.25 11.67 -15.56
CA GLN A 178 -1.41 10.76 -15.38
C GLN A 178 -2.39 11.17 -14.25
N TRP A 179 -2.18 12.34 -13.64
CA TRP A 179 -2.97 12.82 -12.49
C TRP A 179 -3.94 13.97 -12.81
N GLU A 180 -4.07 14.36 -14.08
CA GLU A 180 -4.98 15.42 -14.53
C GLU A 180 -6.43 14.97 -14.83
N TYR A 181 -6.83 13.73 -14.50
CA TYR A 181 -8.17 13.21 -14.82
C TYR A 181 -8.87 12.53 -13.63
#